data_AF-X1GY10-F1
#
_entry.id   AF-X1GY10-F1
#
_cell.length_a   1.000
_cell.length_b   1.000
_cell.length_c   1.000
_cell.angle_alpha   90.00
_cell.angle_beta   90.00
_cell.angle_gamma   90.00
#
_symmetry.space_group_name_H-M   'P 1'
#
loop_
_entity.id
_entity.type
_entity.pdbx_description
1 polymer ?
#
loop_
_entity_poly.entity_id
_entity_poly.type
_entity_poly.pdbx_seq_one_letter_code
_entity_poly.pdbx_strand_id
1 'polypeptide(L)' 'MSAVVNESGGTAYNPFAQSGFSEQHIKVYGKTGSTQEPDCAWFAGFAEDSAGRSIAIAVVVEGGQHGSSDAAP' A
#
# COMPACT_ATOMS: atom_id res chain seq x y z
N MET A 1 6.69 -7.73 -1.86
CA MET A 1 5.81 -6.56 -2.02
C MET A 1 4.36 -6.94 -2.31
N SER A 2 4.07 -7.98 -3.12
CA SER A 2 2.68 -8.43 -3.33
C SER A 2 1.97 -8.89 -2.03
N ALA A 3 2.63 -9.75 -1.24
CA ALA A 3 2.06 -10.30 -0.01
C ALA A 3 1.57 -9.25 1.01
N VAL A 4 2.23 -8.10 1.07
CA VAL A 4 1.94 -7.03 2.04
C VAL A 4 0.53 -6.45 1.85
N VAL A 5 0.05 -6.43 0.61
CA VAL A 5 -1.24 -5.84 0.24
C VAL A 5 -2.27 -6.89 -0.17
N ASN A 6 -1.86 -8.11 -0.55
CA ASN A 6 -2.76 -9.14 -1.10
C ASN A 6 -2.99 -10.36 -0.21
N GLU A 7 -2.16 -10.62 0.81
CA GLU A 7 -2.29 -11.81 1.67
C GLU A 7 -2.80 -11.42 3.06
N SER A 8 -3.61 -12.28 3.71
CA SER A 8 -4.25 -11.96 5.00
C SER A 8 -3.29 -11.68 6.16
N GLY A 9 -2.01 -12.04 6.03
CA GLY A 9 -0.93 -11.69 6.97
C GLY A 9 -0.16 -10.41 6.60
N GLY A 10 -0.51 -9.75 5.50
CA GLY A 10 0.13 -8.53 5.03
C GLY A 10 -0.27 -7.31 5.85
N THR A 11 0.70 -6.43 6.15
CA THR A 11 0.45 -5.24 6.99
C THR A 11 -0.53 -4.25 6.37
N ALA A 12 -0.65 -4.21 5.04
CA ALA A 12 -1.62 -3.39 4.32
C ALA A 12 -2.70 -4.24 3.64
N TYR A 13 -2.99 -5.43 4.16
CA TYR A 13 -4.03 -6.29 3.58
C TYR A 13 -5.42 -5.65 3.66
N ASN A 14 -5.87 -5.24 4.85
CA ASN A 14 -7.24 -4.77 5.05
C ASN A 14 -7.63 -3.57 4.16
N PRO A 15 -6.78 -2.53 3.99
CA PRO A 15 -7.10 -1.41 3.09
C PRO A 15 -7.26 -1.83 1.62
N PHE A 16 -6.52 -2.85 1.17
CA PHE A 16 -6.50 -3.27 -0.24
C PHE A 16 -7.44 -4.45 -0.54
N ALA A 17 -7.76 -5.29 0.44
CA ALA A 17 -8.62 -6.47 0.27
C ALA A 17 -10.06 -6.12 -0.15
N GLN A 18 -10.53 -4.93 0.22
CA GLN A 18 -11.88 -4.44 -0.09
C GLN A 18 -11.92 -3.40 -1.24
N SER A 19 -10.81 -3.20 -1.93
CA SER A 19 -10.66 -2.16 -2.96
C SER A 19 -11.38 -2.43 -4.29
N GLY A 20 -11.75 -3.69 -4.56
CA GLY A 20 -12.29 -4.10 -5.85
C GLY A 20 -11.24 -4.22 -6.97
N PHE A 21 -9.94 -4.10 -6.65
CA PHE A 21 -8.87 -4.09 -7.66
C PHE A 21 -8.65 -5.44 -8.33
N SER A 22 -8.80 -6.54 -7.58
CA SER A 22 -8.66 -7.89 -8.14
C SER A 22 -9.73 -8.18 -9.19
N GLU A 23 -10.98 -7.80 -8.93
CA GLU A 23 -12.10 -7.94 -9.87
C GLU A 23 -11.91 -7.10 -11.13
N GLN A 24 -11.15 -6.00 -11.04
CA GLN A 24 -10.79 -5.13 -12.16
C GLN A 24 -9.50 -5.58 -12.87
N HIS A 25 -8.92 -6.72 -12.48
CA HIS A 25 -7.63 -7.21 -12.98
C HIS A 25 -6.47 -6.24 -12.76
N ILE A 26 -6.53 -5.45 -11.68
CA ILE A 26 -5.46 -4.56 -11.23
C ILE A 26 -4.61 -5.32 -10.22
N LYS A 27 -3.33 -5.48 -10.54
CA LYS A 27 -2.34 -6.08 -9.64
C LYS A 27 -1.70 -4.97 -8.82
N VAL A 28 -1.70 -5.13 -7.49
CA VAL A 28 -1.11 -4.15 -6.57
C VAL A 28 0.07 -4.76 -5.82
N TYR A 29 1.10 -3.96 -5.64
CA TYR A 29 2.29 -4.28 -4.88
C TYR A 29 2.57 -3.12 -3.94
N GLY A 30 2.98 -3.39 -2.70
CA GLY A 30 3.33 -2.29 -1.81
C GLY A 30 4.18 -2.70 -0.63
N LYS A 31 4.63 -1.69 0.10
CA LYS A 31 5.27 -1.83 1.39
C LYS A 31 4.94 -0.65 2.29
N THR A 32 4.58 -0.96 3.52
CA THR A 32 4.43 0.03 4.59
C THR A 32 5.75 0.18 5.37
N GLY A 33 5.91 1.32 6.02
CA GLY A 33 6.87 1.46 7.10
C GLY A 33 6.59 2.67 7.97
N SER A 34 7.50 2.88 8.90
CA SER A 34 7.54 4.05 9.77
C SER A 34 9.00 4.47 9.98
N THR A 35 9.19 5.73 10.32
CA THR A 35 10.47 6.29 10.79
C THR A 35 10.32 6.80 12.20
N GLN A 36 11.45 7.00 12.87
CA GLN A 36 11.56 7.64 14.17
C GLN A 36 12.48 8.85 13.98
N GLU A 37 12.17 9.97 14.65
CA GLU A 37 12.99 11.20 14.62
C GLU A 37 13.29 11.74 13.19
N PRO A 38 12.28 12.21 12.42
CA PRO A 38 10.90 12.43 12.83
C PRO A 38 10.02 11.19 12.71
N ASP A 39 8.95 11.17 13.51
CA ASP A 39 7.91 10.17 13.38
C ASP A 39 7.12 10.41 12.10
N CYS A 40 7.22 9.46 11.17
CA CYS A 40 6.45 9.45 9.93
C CYS A 40 5.90 8.06 9.67
N ALA A 41 4.70 8.01 9.09
CA ALA A 41 4.15 6.82 8.46
C ALA A 41 4.38 6.90 6.95
N TRP A 42 4.73 5.79 6.31
CA TRP A 42 4.88 5.76 4.86
C TRP A 42 4.33 4.50 4.22
N PHE A 43 3.91 4.66 2.96
CA PHE A 43 3.55 3.59 2.05
C PHE A 43 4.14 3.88 0.68
N ALA A 44 4.79 2.89 0.09
CA ALA A 44 5.19 2.92 -1.31
C ALA A 44 4.49 1.77 -2.04
N GLY A 45 3.87 2.08 -3.17
CA GLY A 45 3.05 1.16 -3.93
C GLY A 45 3.24 1.28 -5.45
N PHE A 46 2.94 0.18 -6.13
CA PHE A 46 2.89 0.08 -7.58
C PHE A 46 1.66 -0.71 -7.98
N ALA A 47 0.96 -0.28 -9.02
CA ALA A 47 -0.17 -1.00 -9.58
C ALA A 47 -0.10 -1.06 -11.11
N GLU A 48 -0.56 -2.16 -11.68
CA GLU A 48 -0.62 -2.41 -13.12
C GLU A 48 -1.94 -3.10 -13.48
N ASP A 49 -2.56 -2.70 -14.59
CA ASP A 49 -3.76 -3.33 -15.12
C ASP A 49 -3.49 -4.30 -16.27
N SER A 50 -4.53 -4.99 -16.75
CA SER A 50 -4.42 -5.95 -17.86
C SER A 50 -4.03 -5.34 -19.21
N ALA A 51 -4.13 -4.02 -19.37
CA ALA A 51 -3.70 -3.28 -20.56
C ALA A 51 -2.22 -2.83 -20.48
N GLY A 52 -1.53 -3.14 -19.37
CA GLY A 52 -0.14 -2.75 -19.12
C GLY A 52 0.02 -1.28 -18.70
N ARG A 53 -1.08 -0.60 -18.33
CA ARG A 53 -1.02 0.75 -17.75
C ARG A 53 -0.57 0.62 -16.30
N SER A 54 0.33 1.49 -15.87
CA SER A 54 0.92 1.41 -14.55
C SER A 54 0.99 2.75 -13.83
N ILE A 55 0.96 2.66 -12.50
CA ILE A 55 1.13 3.80 -11.59
C ILE A 55 2.06 3.40 -10.44
N ALA A 56 2.93 4.32 -10.03
CA ALA A 56 3.70 4.23 -8.80
C ALA A 56 3.31 5.39 -7.87
N ILE A 57 3.11 5.10 -6.60
CA ILE A 57 2.72 6.06 -5.57
C ILE A 57 3.64 5.93 -4.37
N ALA A 58 4.04 7.06 -3.80
CA ALA A 58 4.67 7.13 -2.49
C ALA A 58 3.91 8.15 -1.63
N VAL A 59 3.46 7.71 -0.46
CA VAL A 59 2.75 8.53 0.53
C VAL A 59 3.60 8.60 1.79
N VAL A 60 3.79 9.81 2.30
CA VAL A 60 4.44 10.08 3.59
C VAL A 60 3.52 10.97 4.40
N VAL A 61 3.25 10.57 5.64
CA VAL A 61 2.44 11.32 6.60
C VAL A 61 3.33 11.69 7.78
N GLU A 62 3.66 12.97 7.87
CA GLU A 62 4.40 13.53 9.01
C GLU A 62 3.53 13.46 10.28
N GLY A 63 4.12 13.02 11.39
CA GLY A 63 3.37 12.75 12.63
C GLY A 63 2.49 11.49 12.59
N GLY A 64 2.49 10.75 11.47
CA GLY A 64 1.85 9.45 11.38
C GLY A 64 2.63 8.38 12.16
N GLN A 65 1.90 7.42 12.73
CA GLN A 65 2.48 6.39 13.61
C GLN A 65 2.64 5.05 12.89
N HIS A 66 1.74 4.72 11.96
CA HIS A 66 1.70 3.41 11.32
C HIS A 66 1.42 3.49 9.82
N GLY A 67 2.38 3.07 9.00
CA GLY A 67 2.21 3.02 7.54
C GLY A 67 0.98 2.24 7.06
N SER A 68 0.50 1.25 7.82
CA SER A 68 -0.68 0.45 7.48
C SER A 68 -2.02 1.13 7.70
N SER A 69 -2.13 2.06 8.66
CA SER A 69 -3.38 2.77 8.97
C SER A 69 -3.38 4.22 8.49
N ASP A 70 -2.20 4.82 8.35
CA ASP A 70 -2.09 6.26 8.14
C ASP A 70 -1.67 6.61 6.71
N ALA A 71 -0.88 5.75 6.04
CA ALA A 71 -0.30 6.04 4.73
C ALA A 71 -0.74 5.08 3.61
N ALA A 72 -1.16 3.86 3.95
CA ALA A 72 -1.58 2.84 2.99
C ALA A 72 -3.05 2.98 2.48
N PRO A 73 -4.03 3.40 3.32
CA PRO A 73 -5.36 3.79 2.82
C PRO A 73 -5.30 5.04 1.93
#